data_AF-A0A454TLR1-F1
#
_entry.id   AF-A0A454TLR1-F1
#
_cell.length_a   1.000
_cell.length_b   1.000
_cell.length_c   1.000
_cell.angle_alpha   90.00
_cell.angle_beta   90.00
_cell.angle_gamma   90.00
#
_symmetry.space_group_name_H-M   'P 1'
#
loop_
_entity.id
_entity.type
_entity.pdbx_description
1 polymer ?
#
loop_
_entity_poly.entity_id
_entity_poly.type
_entity_poly.pdbx_seq_one_letter_code
_entity_poly.pdbx_strand_id
1 'polypeptide(L)'
;MTENNQTKAVRRGRRPAVGIDEQIADAEKKLQELKDRKRQEERANAEKNRKAIGELLKGERLDSVDVEDWKKHMPKIKALFGLTDASVSEKPAGGKSASDSPRQEEATA
;
A
#
# COMPACT_ATOMS: atom_id res chain seq x y z
N MET A 1 26.72 57.93 44.38
CA MET A 1 25.62 58.04 43.40
C MET A 1 25.89 57.01 42.33
N THR A 2 25.15 55.90 42.32
CA THR A 2 25.29 54.81 41.35
C THR A 2 24.03 54.79 40.52
N GLU A 3 24.12 55.27 39.28
CA GLU A 3 23.01 55.35 38.34
C GLU A 3 22.77 53.97 37.72
N ASN A 4 21.59 53.43 38.01
CA ASN A 4 21.11 52.15 37.49
C ASN A 4 20.87 52.24 35.98
N ASN A 5 21.66 51.50 35.21
CA ASN A 5 21.50 51.39 33.77
C ASN A 5 20.29 50.49 33.45
N GLN A 6 19.26 51.11 32.88
CA GLN A 6 17.94 50.57 32.66
C GLN A 6 17.96 49.51 31.53
N THR A 7 17.74 48.25 31.88
CA THR A 7 17.57 47.15 30.92
C THR A 7 16.28 47.34 30.13
N LYS A 8 16.38 47.85 28.90
CA LYS A 8 15.27 47.81 27.93
C LYS A 8 15.00 46.35 27.56
N ALA A 9 14.07 45.73 28.27
CA ALA A 9 13.49 44.46 27.88
C ALA A 9 12.77 44.63 26.53
N VAL A 10 13.43 44.18 25.46
CA VAL A 10 12.82 44.06 24.13
C VAL A 10 11.64 43.11 24.29
N ARG A 11 10.42 43.67 24.22
CA ARG A 11 9.19 42.87 24.22
C ARG A 11 9.27 41.95 23.02
N ARG A 12 9.49 40.67 23.26
CA ARG A 12 9.46 39.62 22.23
C ARG A 12 8.07 39.63 21.62
N GLY A 13 7.95 40.22 20.45
CA GLY A 13 6.73 40.17 19.65
C GLY A 13 6.31 38.71 19.53
N ARG A 14 5.07 38.43 19.91
CA ARG A 14 4.42 37.14 19.64
C ARG A 14 4.49 36.97 18.13
N ARG A 15 5.28 35.99 17.64
CA ARG A 15 5.26 35.63 16.22
C ARG A 15 3.79 35.44 15.82
N PRO A 16 3.35 35.96 14.65
CA PRO A 16 2.00 35.68 14.18
C PRO A 16 1.81 34.16 14.21
N ALA A 17 0.66 33.71 14.73
CA ALA A 17 0.32 32.30 14.68
C ALA A 17 0.54 31.84 13.24
N VAL A 18 1.32 30.78 13.06
CA VAL A 18 1.57 30.09 11.79
C VAL A 18 0.33 30.26 10.91
N GLY A 19 0.49 30.90 9.76
CA GLY A 19 -0.67 31.27 8.93
C GLY A 19 -1.53 30.04 8.65
N ILE A 20 -2.84 30.23 8.50
CA ILE A 20 -3.76 29.10 8.25
C ILE A 20 -3.26 28.26 7.06
N ASP A 21 -2.69 28.90 6.04
CA ASP A 21 -2.10 28.23 4.87
C ASP A 21 -0.87 27.37 5.20
N GLU A 22 -0.01 27.83 6.12
CA GLU A 22 1.16 27.06 6.57
C GLU A 22 0.74 25.87 7.45
N GLN A 23 -0.32 26.03 8.26
CA GLN A 23 -0.92 24.91 9.00
C GLN A 23 -1.59 23.89 8.06
N ILE A 24 -2.21 24.35 6.96
CA ILE A 24 -2.76 23.47 5.92
C ILE A 24 -1.62 22.69 5.25
N ALA A 25 -0.54 23.36 4.84
CA ALA A 25 0.61 22.70 4.21
C ALA A 25 1.27 21.66 5.12
N ASP A 26 1.44 21.96 6.41
CA ASP A 26 1.97 21.02 7.40
C ASP A 26 1.03 19.82 7.62
N ALA A 27 -0.29 20.05 7.64
CA ALA A 27 -1.28 18.99 7.77
C ALA A 27 -1.30 18.07 6.54
N GLU A 28 -1.20 18.64 5.34
CA GLU A 28 -1.11 17.88 4.08
C GLU A 28 0.15 17.02 4.02
N LYS A 29 1.30 17.58 4.41
CA LYS A 29 2.56 16.84 4.49
C LYS A 29 2.46 15.68 5.48
N LYS A 30 1.91 15.92 6.67
CA LYS A 30 1.70 14.87 7.68
C LYS A 30 0.73 13.80 7.21
N LEU A 31 -0.33 14.18 6.49
CA LEU A 31 -1.28 13.25 5.89
C LEU A 31 -0.58 12.36 4.85
N GLN A 32 0.27 12.95 4.01
CA GLN A 32 1.05 12.20 3.03
C GLN A 32 2.01 11.20 3.69
N GLU A 33 2.75 11.62 4.72
CA GLU A 33 3.63 10.75 5.50
C GLU A 33 2.86 9.58 6.14
N LEU A 34 1.67 9.83 6.69
CA LEU A 34 0.82 8.79 7.28
C LEU A 34 0.28 7.81 6.24
N LYS A 35 -0.09 8.29 5.04
CA LYS A 35 -0.49 7.42 3.92
C LYS A 35 0.66 6.52 3.47
N ASP A 36 1.85 7.09 3.33
CA ASP A 36 3.03 6.34 2.90
C ASP A 36 3.45 5.31 3.96
N ARG A 37 3.39 5.68 5.24
CA ARG A 37 3.61 4.76 6.35
C ARG A 37 2.60 3.63 6.38
N LYS A 38 1.30 3.91 6.22
CA LYS A 38 0.25 2.89 6.14
C LYS A 38 0.53 1.89 5.02
N ARG A 39 0.91 2.38 3.83
CA ARG A 39 1.25 1.53 2.68
C ARG A 39 2.47 0.66 2.94
N GLN A 40 3.48 1.19 3.64
CA GLN A 40 4.67 0.43 4.04
C GLN A 40 4.34 -0.64 5.08
N GLU A 41 3.53 -0.30 6.09
CA GLU A 41 3.08 -1.24 7.12
C GLU A 41 2.22 -2.37 6.54
N GLU A 42 1.31 -2.06 5.61
CA GLU A 42 0.52 -3.06 4.87
C GLU A 42 1.41 -4.01 4.06
N ARG A 43 2.41 -3.48 3.34
CA ARG A 43 3.37 -4.30 2.59
C ARG A 43 4.20 -5.19 3.52
N ALA A 44 4.73 -4.62 4.60
CA ALA A 44 5.53 -5.36 5.57
C ALA A 44 4.72 -6.45 6.27
N ASN A 45 3.46 -6.18 6.62
CA ASN A 45 2.57 -7.18 7.21
C ASN A 45 2.19 -8.26 6.21
N ALA A 46 1.91 -7.91 4.95
CA ALA A 46 1.66 -8.90 3.90
C ALA A 46 2.86 -9.83 3.67
N GLU A 47 4.08 -9.28 3.67
CA GLU A 47 5.31 -10.07 3.53
C GLU A 47 5.57 -10.97 4.75
N LYS A 48 5.40 -10.45 5.96
CA LYS A 48 5.49 -11.24 7.19
C LYS A 48 4.47 -12.39 7.19
N ASN A 49 3.23 -12.11 6.81
CA ASN A 49 2.18 -13.13 6.71
C ASN A 49 2.52 -14.18 5.67
N ARG A 50 2.98 -13.76 4.48
CA ARG A 50 3.41 -14.69 3.43
C ARG A 50 4.55 -15.60 3.91
N LYS A 51 5.52 -15.03 4.64
CA LYS A 51 6.64 -15.80 5.20
C LYS A 51 6.16 -16.79 6.26
N ALA A 52 5.33 -16.35 7.21
CA ALA A 52 4.79 -17.20 8.27
C ALA A 52 3.95 -18.36 7.70
N ILE A 53 3.10 -18.09 6.71
CA ILE A 53 2.34 -19.14 5.99
C ILE A 53 3.31 -20.10 5.29
N GLY A 54 4.35 -19.59 4.64
CA GLY A 54 5.36 -20.43 3.99
C GLY A 54 6.14 -21.32 4.96
N GLU A 55 6.49 -20.81 6.15
CA GLU A 55 7.15 -21.58 7.20
C GLU A 55 6.24 -22.65 7.78
N LEU A 56 4.95 -22.34 8.00
CA LEU A 56 3.93 -23.30 8.39
C LEU A 56 3.84 -24.43 7.35
N LEU A 57 3.61 -24.10 6.08
CA LEU A 57 3.50 -25.11 5.02
C LEU A 57 4.73 -26.03 4.93
N LYS A 58 5.93 -25.52 5.15
CA LYS A 58 7.16 -26.32 5.21
C LYS A 58 7.23 -27.21 6.45
N GLY A 59 6.81 -26.69 7.62
CA GLY A 59 6.75 -27.44 8.88
C GLY A 59 5.84 -28.68 8.77
N GLU A 60 4.66 -28.52 8.17
CA GLU A 60 3.74 -29.62 7.90
C GLU A 60 4.04 -30.43 6.62
N ARG A 61 5.15 -30.14 5.90
CA ARG A 61 5.54 -30.77 4.60
C ARG A 61 4.47 -30.68 3.51
N LEU A 62 3.62 -29.67 3.60
CA LEU A 62 2.57 -29.37 2.64
C LEU A 62 3.15 -28.83 1.32
N ASP A 63 4.39 -28.32 1.35
CA ASP A 63 5.17 -27.89 0.19
C ASP A 63 5.64 -29.04 -0.72
N SER A 64 5.55 -30.30 -0.26
CA SER A 64 5.89 -31.49 -1.04
C SER A 64 4.73 -32.03 -1.90
N VAL A 65 3.50 -31.58 -1.63
CA VAL A 65 2.30 -31.98 -2.37
C VAL A 65 2.22 -31.17 -3.66
N ASP A 66 1.92 -31.83 -4.77
CA ASP A 66 1.83 -31.17 -6.08
C ASP A 66 0.69 -30.13 -6.11
N VAL A 67 0.89 -29.08 -6.90
CA VAL A 67 -0.05 -27.97 -7.06
C VAL A 67 -1.39 -28.45 -7.61
N GLU A 68 -1.40 -29.45 -8.50
CA GLU A 68 -2.65 -30.00 -9.04
C GLU A 68 -3.47 -30.77 -7.98
N ASP A 69 -2.79 -31.48 -7.07
CA ASP A 69 -3.45 -32.13 -5.93
C ASP A 69 -3.99 -31.09 -4.93
N TRP A 70 -3.22 -30.03 -4.66
CA TRP A 70 -3.72 -28.88 -3.89
C TRP A 70 -5.02 -28.33 -4.48
N LYS A 71 -5.04 -28.02 -5.79
CA LYS A 71 -6.23 -27.49 -6.48
C LYS A 71 -7.44 -28.41 -6.35
N LYS A 72 -7.23 -29.72 -6.49
CA LYS A 72 -8.30 -30.73 -6.38
C LYS A 72 -8.91 -30.78 -4.97
N HIS A 73 -8.09 -30.63 -3.93
CA HIS A 73 -8.53 -30.74 -2.55
C HIS A 73 -8.92 -29.40 -1.91
N MET A 74 -8.50 -28.27 -2.48
CA MET A 74 -8.75 -26.93 -1.95
C MET A 74 -10.23 -26.60 -1.75
N PRO A 75 -11.17 -27.00 -2.61
CA PRO A 75 -12.60 -26.77 -2.38
C PRO A 75 -13.11 -27.43 -1.09
N LYS A 76 -12.64 -28.65 -0.79
CA LYS A 76 -12.99 -29.36 0.45
C LYS A 76 -12.38 -28.68 1.66
N ILE A 77 -11.12 -28.25 1.56
CA ILE A 77 -10.45 -27.50 2.63
C ILE A 77 -11.18 -26.18 2.90
N LYS A 78 -11.54 -25.42 1.86
CA LYS A 78 -12.34 -24.19 1.99
C LYS A 78 -13.69 -24.44 2.66
N ALA A 79 -14.35 -25.56 2.38
CA ALA A 79 -15.59 -25.94 3.03
C ALA A 79 -15.43 -26.22 4.53
N LEU A 80 -14.31 -26.82 4.96
CA LEU A 80 -14.01 -27.01 6.38
C LEU A 80 -13.85 -25.68 7.14
N PHE A 81 -13.42 -24.61 6.45
CA PHE A 81 -13.32 -23.27 7.02
C PHE A 81 -14.59 -22.41 6.81
N GLY A 82 -15.63 -22.93 6.13
CA GLY A 82 -16.85 -22.17 5.83
C GLY A 82 -16.72 -21.11 4.74
N LEU A 83 -15.73 -21.23 3.84
CA LEU A 83 -15.41 -20.25 2.78
C LEU A 83 -16.09 -20.54 1.41
N THR A 84 -17.20 -21.29 1.38
CA THR A 84 -17.76 -21.86 0.13
C THR A 84 -18.35 -20.87 -0.88
N ASP A 85 -18.52 -19.59 -0.54
CA ASP A 85 -19.31 -18.66 -1.37
C ASP A 85 -18.50 -17.62 -2.17
N ALA A 86 -17.19 -17.82 -2.38
CA ALA A 86 -16.36 -16.89 -3.14
C ALA A 86 -15.58 -17.57 -4.28
N SER A 87 -16.27 -18.14 -5.27
CA SER A 87 -15.61 -18.60 -6.51
C SER A 87 -16.59 -18.97 -7.63
N VAL A 88 -17.07 -17.97 -8.38
CA VAL A 88 -17.12 -18.09 -9.84
C VAL A 88 -16.69 -16.75 -10.43
N SER A 89 -15.78 -16.78 -11.41
CA SER A 89 -15.12 -15.67 -12.12
C SER A 89 -13.96 -15.00 -11.39
N GLU A 90 -12.74 -15.43 -11.72
CA GLU A 90 -11.90 -14.63 -12.61
C GLU A 90 -10.87 -15.53 -13.30
N LYS A 91 -10.93 -15.50 -14.64
CA LYS A 91 -10.04 -16.18 -15.58
C LYS A 91 -8.66 -15.50 -15.51
N PRO A 92 -7.53 -16.24 -15.49
CA PRO A 92 -6.22 -15.62 -15.35
C PRO A 92 -5.88 -14.89 -16.66
N ALA A 93 -5.70 -13.57 -16.56
CA ALA A 93 -5.16 -12.74 -17.64
C ALA A 93 -3.65 -13.00 -17.79
N GLY A 94 -3.30 -13.95 -18.66
CA GLY A 94 -1.94 -14.22 -19.09
C GLY A 94 -1.80 -14.05 -20.60
N GLY A 95 -1.23 -12.90 -20.99
CA GLY A 95 -0.48 -12.58 -22.21
C GLY A 95 -0.79 -13.27 -23.55
N LYS A 96 -1.14 -12.45 -24.55
CA LYS A 96 -0.67 -12.65 -25.93
C LYS A 96 -0.43 -11.31 -26.63
N SER A 97 0.83 -11.15 -26.99
CA SER A 97 1.51 -10.35 -28.01
C SER A 97 0.84 -9.18 -28.71
N ALA A 98 1.68 -8.15 -28.84
CA ALA A 98 1.72 -7.17 -29.92
C ALA A 98 1.47 -7.75 -31.32
N SER A 99 1.20 -6.80 -32.24
CA SER A 99 0.98 -6.90 -33.70
C SER A 99 -0.44 -7.25 -34.14
N ASP A 100 -1.25 -6.23 -34.45
CA ASP A 100 -1.53 -5.94 -35.86
C ASP A 100 -2.07 -4.52 -36.03
N SER A 101 -1.48 -3.76 -36.96
CA SER A 101 -1.99 -2.46 -37.41
C SER A 101 -2.78 -2.68 -38.70
N PRO A 102 -3.87 -1.93 -38.93
CA PRO A 102 -4.24 -1.58 -40.30
C PRO A 102 -4.06 -0.08 -40.52
N ARG A 103 -3.04 0.21 -41.33
CA ARG A 103 -2.85 1.39 -42.18
C ARG A 103 -4.18 1.79 -42.84
N GLN A 104 -4.65 3.01 -42.60
CA GLN A 104 -5.61 3.67 -43.50
C GLN A 104 -4.87 4.78 -44.26
N GLU A 105 -4.41 4.41 -45.45
CA GLU A 105 -4.28 5.33 -46.57
C GLU A 105 -5.60 5.22 -47.35
N GLU A 106 -6.32 6.32 -47.50
CA GLU A 106 -7.11 6.51 -48.72
C GLU A 106 -7.09 8.00 -49.08
N ALA A 107 -6.32 8.28 -50.13
CA ALA A 107 -6.34 9.53 -50.86
C ALA A 107 -7.32 9.37 -52.03
N THR A 108 -8.05 10.47 -52.30
CA THR A 108 -8.48 10.94 -53.62
C THR A 108 -9.31 10.01 -54.52
N ALA A 109 -10.57 10.42 -54.73
CA ALA A 109 -11.16 10.59 -56.06
C ALA A 109 -12.21 11.70 -56.02
#